data_AF-A0A0X8CG23-F1
#
_entry.id   AF-A0A0X8CG23-F1
#
_cell.length_a   1.000
_cell.length_b   1.000
_cell.length_c   1.000
_cell.angle_alpha   90.00
_cell.angle_beta   90.00
_cell.angle_gamma   90.00
#
_symmetry.space_group_name_H-M   'P 1'
#
loop_
_entity.id
_entity.type
_entity.pdbx_description
1 polymer ?
#
loop_
_entity_poly.entity_id
_entity_poly.type
_entity_poly.pdbx_seq_one_letter_code
_entity_poly.pdbx_strand_id
1 'polypeptide(L)'
;MPSRAATVVTVLSVLMAGQAMGSDLGFDLEAHRGGRALLPENTLPAFANALSMGVDTLELDVGVTADGEVVVSHDRGLNPDLARDAGGIYVRPPGAPLVKLRLDEVRTYDVGQIRPDSAYAKQFSDQHAVPGTRIPTLRELFALVRKSGNTRVRFNIETKIDPNRPDESLEPQAFVTRLLSVIEAEKFSDRVMIQSFDWRTLQLVQQQAPKMSTAYLTLQRGTSTVALDKATPWTAGFNPADHGGSLPRTIKAAGGTVWSPHFGDVTAALISEAHGLGLRVVVWTVNKPDDMARMIELGVDGIISDRPDLLRQVAGERGIALPAGTPVAP
;
A
#
# COMPACT_ATOMS: atom_id res chain seq x y z
N MET A 1 -12.06 -61.05 47.37
CA MET A 1 -11.21 -60.54 46.28
C MET A 1 -12.11 -59.82 45.28
N PRO A 2 -11.76 -58.61 44.83
CA PRO A 2 -12.71 -57.51 44.72
C PRO A 2 -13.34 -57.32 43.32
N SER A 3 -14.49 -56.66 43.31
CA SER A 3 -15.33 -56.27 42.18
C SER A 3 -14.66 -55.22 41.29
N ARG A 4 -14.75 -55.40 39.96
CA ARG A 4 -14.31 -54.44 38.94
C ARG A 4 -15.32 -53.29 38.83
N ALA A 5 -14.92 -52.09 39.23
CA ALA A 5 -15.59 -50.84 38.87
C ALA A 5 -15.06 -50.36 37.51
N ALA A 6 -15.96 -50.14 36.55
CA ALA A 6 -15.63 -49.54 35.25
C ALA A 6 -15.70 -48.02 35.38
N THR A 7 -14.56 -47.35 35.27
CA THR A 7 -14.49 -45.89 35.20
C THR A 7 -14.77 -45.45 33.78
N VAL A 8 -15.94 -44.83 33.56
CA VAL A 8 -16.25 -44.10 32.32
C VAL A 8 -15.53 -42.74 32.40
N VAL A 9 -14.55 -42.54 31.52
CA VAL A 9 -13.89 -41.24 31.34
C VAL A 9 -14.64 -40.48 30.27
N THR A 10 -15.43 -39.49 30.67
CA THR A 10 -16.06 -38.53 29.76
C THR A 10 -15.01 -37.51 29.33
N VAL A 11 -14.52 -37.61 28.10
CA VAL A 11 -13.65 -36.58 27.51
C VAL A 11 -14.53 -35.42 27.08
N LEU A 12 -14.50 -34.33 27.84
CA LEU A 12 -15.15 -33.07 27.49
C LEU A 12 -14.32 -32.38 26.40
N SER A 13 -14.71 -32.50 25.14
CA SER A 13 -14.11 -31.76 24.03
C SER A 13 -14.57 -30.30 24.10
N VAL A 14 -13.75 -29.44 24.68
CA VAL A 14 -13.94 -27.98 24.59
C VAL A 14 -13.60 -27.56 23.15
N LEU A 15 -14.64 -27.30 22.36
CA LEU A 15 -14.53 -26.53 21.11
C LEU A 15 -14.11 -25.10 21.48
N MET A 16 -12.81 -24.84 21.48
CA MET A 16 -12.29 -23.47 21.43
C MET A 16 -12.67 -22.89 20.07
N ALA A 17 -13.76 -22.13 20.03
CA ALA A 17 -14.07 -21.26 18.92
C ALA A 17 -12.87 -20.32 18.72
N GLY A 18 -12.20 -20.42 17.56
CA GLY A 18 -11.13 -19.53 17.19
C GLY A 18 -11.65 -18.10 17.21
N GLN A 19 -11.16 -17.29 18.15
CA GLN A 19 -11.33 -15.85 18.10
C GLN A 19 -10.68 -15.37 16.80
N ALA A 20 -11.47 -14.78 15.92
CA ALA A 20 -10.97 -14.09 14.76
C ALA A 20 -9.99 -13.01 15.25
N MET A 21 -8.72 -13.11 14.83
CA MET A 21 -7.72 -12.07 15.04
C MET A 21 -8.13 -10.86 14.19
N GLY A 22 -8.97 -10.00 14.74
CA GLY A 22 -9.59 -8.91 13.98
C GLY A 22 -10.03 -7.76 14.86
N SER A 23 -9.16 -7.27 15.75
CA SER A 23 -9.34 -5.97 16.42
C SER A 23 -8.09 -5.43 17.15
N ASP A 24 -6.90 -6.03 17.02
CA ASP A 24 -5.74 -5.71 17.87
C ASP A 24 -4.65 -4.87 17.17
N LEU A 25 -4.91 -4.45 15.94
CA LEU A 25 -4.08 -3.45 15.26
C LEU A 25 -4.71 -2.08 15.53
N GLY A 26 -3.99 -1.23 16.25
CA GLY A 26 -4.36 0.17 16.43
C GLY A 26 -4.36 0.94 15.11
N PHE A 27 -4.54 2.26 15.19
CA PHE A 27 -4.55 3.16 14.04
C PHE A 27 -3.30 2.98 13.15
N ASP A 28 -3.51 2.83 11.84
CA ASP A 28 -2.46 2.56 10.84
C ASP A 28 -1.97 3.87 10.22
N LEU A 29 -0.81 4.35 10.68
CA LEU A 29 -0.14 5.52 10.12
C LEU A 29 0.75 5.10 8.95
N GLU A 30 0.34 5.40 7.72
CA GLU A 30 1.08 5.01 6.52
C GLU A 30 1.79 6.20 5.85
N ALA A 31 3.10 6.07 5.65
CA ALA A 31 3.89 7.05 4.90
C ALA A 31 3.77 6.80 3.39
N HIS A 32 2.93 7.59 2.71
CA HIS A 32 2.67 7.48 1.27
C HIS A 32 3.97 7.70 0.49
N ARG A 33 4.41 6.65 -0.22
CA ARG A 33 5.69 6.60 -0.95
C ARG A 33 6.90 7.00 -0.09
N GLY A 34 6.84 6.72 1.21
CA GLY A 34 7.87 7.11 2.20
C GLY A 34 7.76 8.55 2.73
N GLY A 35 6.66 9.26 2.44
CA GLY A 35 6.49 10.67 2.79
C GLY A 35 6.87 11.59 1.63
N ARG A 36 6.21 11.40 0.48
CA ARG A 36 6.48 12.11 -0.77
C ARG A 36 6.51 13.64 -0.66
N ALA A 37 5.80 14.27 0.28
CA ALA A 37 5.88 15.73 0.42
C ALA A 37 7.13 16.21 1.18
N LEU A 38 7.91 15.30 1.77
CA LEU A 38 9.12 15.60 2.54
C LEU A 38 10.39 15.31 1.76
N LEU A 39 10.44 14.17 1.08
CA LEU A 39 11.60 13.67 0.32
C LEU A 39 11.15 13.03 -1.00
N PRO A 40 12.08 12.78 -1.95
CA PRO A 40 11.74 12.22 -3.25
C PRO A 40 11.02 10.87 -3.10
N GLU A 41 9.85 10.76 -3.71
CA GLU A 41 8.93 9.65 -3.50
C GLU A 41 9.50 8.29 -3.90
N ASN A 42 9.09 7.23 -3.20
CA ASN A 42 9.45 5.85 -3.52
C ASN A 42 10.98 5.61 -3.56
N THR A 43 11.75 6.39 -2.81
CA THR A 43 13.21 6.28 -2.74
C THR A 43 13.70 5.83 -1.36
N LEU A 44 14.90 5.23 -1.30
CA LEU A 44 15.51 4.83 -0.03
C LEU A 44 15.65 6.00 0.97
N PRO A 45 16.05 7.23 0.58
CA PRO A 45 16.03 8.38 1.48
C PRO A 45 14.64 8.67 2.09
N ALA A 46 13.56 8.63 1.31
CA ALA A 46 12.21 8.84 1.83
C ALA A 46 11.82 7.75 2.85
N PHE A 47 12.05 6.48 2.53
CA PHE A 47 11.77 5.38 3.45
C PHE A 47 12.65 5.42 4.71
N ALA A 48 13.93 5.80 4.60
CA ALA A 48 14.82 6.00 5.74
C ALA A 48 14.30 7.11 6.67
N ASN A 49 13.78 8.20 6.11
CA ASN A 49 13.16 9.26 6.88
C ASN A 49 11.88 8.80 7.58
N ALA A 50 10.99 8.08 6.88
CA ALA A 50 9.77 7.50 7.46
C ALA A 50 10.09 6.55 8.63
N LEU A 51 11.08 5.66 8.46
CA LEU A 51 11.59 4.80 9.53
C LEU A 51 12.13 5.61 10.71
N SER A 52 12.89 6.67 10.45
CA SER A 52 13.50 7.53 11.48
C SER A 52 12.44 8.30 12.27
N MET A 53 11.38 8.80 11.61
CA MET A 53 10.25 9.44 12.28
C MET A 53 9.44 8.45 13.12
N GLY A 54 9.34 7.21 12.66
CA GLY A 54 8.47 6.17 13.20
C GLY A 54 7.12 6.20 12.48
N VAL A 55 6.79 5.14 11.76
CA VAL A 55 5.48 4.96 11.13
C VAL A 55 5.07 3.51 11.27
N ASP A 56 3.78 3.23 11.17
CA ASP A 56 3.28 1.86 11.29
C ASP A 56 3.51 1.10 9.99
N THR A 57 3.33 1.78 8.85
CA THR A 57 3.39 1.17 7.53
C THR A 57 4.16 2.07 6.55
N LEU A 58 5.05 1.47 5.77
CA LEU A 58 5.59 2.10 4.57
C LEU A 58 4.65 1.78 3.43
N GLU A 59 4.01 2.80 2.88
CA GLU A 59 3.20 2.67 1.68
C GLU A 59 4.10 2.95 0.47
N LEU A 60 3.96 2.13 -0.57
CA LEU A 60 4.78 2.21 -1.76
C LEU A 60 4.10 1.59 -2.97
N ASP A 61 4.63 1.94 -4.13
CA ASP A 61 4.19 1.43 -5.42
C ASP A 61 5.28 0.57 -6.04
N VAL A 62 4.90 -0.48 -6.78
CA VAL A 62 5.87 -1.29 -7.52
C VAL A 62 5.53 -1.41 -9.00
N GLY A 63 6.59 -1.53 -9.80
CA GLY A 63 6.59 -1.94 -11.21
C GLY A 63 7.58 -3.09 -11.44
N VAL A 64 7.65 -3.59 -12.68
CA VAL A 64 8.58 -4.68 -13.04
C VAL A 64 9.37 -4.29 -14.30
N THR A 65 10.67 -4.53 -14.27
CA THR A 65 11.59 -4.28 -15.40
C THR A 65 11.51 -5.37 -16.47
N ALA A 66 12.08 -5.11 -17.65
CA ALA A 66 12.17 -6.08 -18.75
C ALA A 66 12.92 -7.36 -18.37
N ASP A 67 13.91 -7.27 -17.48
CA ASP A 67 14.65 -8.40 -16.91
C ASP A 67 14.01 -9.00 -15.65
N GLY A 68 12.80 -8.55 -15.27
CA GLY A 68 11.97 -9.18 -14.25
C GLY A 68 12.22 -8.72 -12.82
N GLU A 69 12.95 -7.61 -12.62
CA GLU A 69 13.22 -7.03 -11.31
C GLU A 69 12.04 -6.19 -10.82
N VAL A 70 11.66 -6.37 -9.56
CA VAL A 70 10.59 -5.59 -8.92
C VAL A 70 11.18 -4.28 -8.39
N VAL A 71 10.81 -3.17 -9.02
CA VAL A 71 11.29 -1.82 -8.70
C VAL A 71 10.21 -1.00 -8.01
N VAL A 72 10.61 -0.10 -7.13
CA VAL A 72 9.70 0.76 -6.36
C VAL A 72 9.47 2.05 -7.16
N SER A 73 8.29 2.19 -7.76
CA SER A 73 7.94 3.33 -8.59
C SER A 73 6.43 3.44 -8.76
N HIS A 74 5.92 4.67 -8.71
CA HIS A 74 4.49 4.94 -8.85
C HIS A 74 3.99 4.77 -10.27
N ASP A 75 4.75 5.26 -11.24
CA ASP A 75 4.36 5.24 -12.62
C ASP A 75 4.80 3.93 -13.27
N ARG A 76 4.01 3.45 -14.22
CA ARG A 76 4.33 2.24 -15.00
C ARG A 76 5.55 2.45 -15.93
N GLY A 77 6.00 3.69 -16.08
CA GLY A 77 7.16 4.09 -16.86
C GLY A 77 7.95 5.20 -16.17
N LEU A 78 9.08 5.60 -16.76
CA LEU A 78 9.89 6.70 -16.27
C LEU A 78 9.09 8.02 -16.23
N ASN A 79 8.86 8.58 -15.04
CA ASN A 79 8.05 9.77 -14.91
C ASN A 79 8.79 11.04 -15.44
N PRO A 80 8.26 11.77 -16.44
CA PRO A 80 8.87 13.00 -16.99
C PRO A 80 9.08 14.16 -16.00
N ASP A 81 8.36 14.15 -14.88
CA ASP A 81 8.50 15.15 -13.81
C ASP A 81 9.53 14.75 -12.76
N LEU A 82 10.04 13.51 -12.78
CA LEU A 82 10.92 12.98 -11.73
C LEU A 82 12.25 12.48 -12.30
N ALA A 83 12.20 11.69 -13.38
CA ALA A 83 13.36 11.01 -13.93
C ALA A 83 14.16 11.95 -14.85
N ARG A 84 15.46 12.05 -14.59
CA ARG A 84 16.44 12.72 -15.46
C ARG A 84 17.65 11.85 -15.71
N ASP A 85 18.26 12.01 -16.88
CA ASP A 85 19.46 11.28 -17.26
C ASP A 85 20.72 11.79 -16.56
N ALA A 86 21.87 11.17 -16.84
CA ALA A 86 23.17 11.56 -16.29
C ALA A 86 23.62 12.98 -16.70
N GLY A 87 23.04 13.54 -17.77
CA GLY A 87 23.25 14.93 -18.20
C GLY A 87 22.34 15.93 -17.48
N GLY A 88 21.44 15.44 -16.61
CA GLY A 88 20.46 16.26 -15.90
C GLY A 88 19.23 16.61 -16.73
N ILE A 89 19.03 15.98 -17.89
CA ILE A 89 17.90 16.24 -18.78
C ILE A 89 16.72 15.35 -18.35
N TYR A 90 15.58 15.97 -18.04
CA TYR A 90 14.35 15.24 -17.70
C TYR A 90 13.83 14.43 -18.89
N VAL A 91 13.31 13.25 -18.60
CA VAL A 91 12.68 12.35 -19.57
C VAL A 91 11.55 13.08 -20.31
N ARG A 92 11.45 12.87 -21.63
CA ARG A 92 10.37 13.44 -22.43
C ARG A 92 9.09 12.60 -22.29
N PRO A 93 7.90 13.23 -22.25
CA PRO A 93 6.65 12.49 -22.27
C PRO A 93 6.37 11.88 -23.67
N PRO A 94 5.81 10.65 -23.76
CA PRO A 94 5.61 9.72 -22.64
C PRO A 94 6.95 9.07 -22.24
N GLY A 95 7.11 8.82 -20.95
CA GLY A 95 8.25 8.04 -20.46
C GLY A 95 8.20 6.59 -20.91
N ALA A 96 9.38 5.98 -21.07
CA ALA A 96 9.47 4.57 -21.43
C ALA A 96 8.88 3.69 -20.30
N PRO A 97 7.99 2.73 -20.62
CA PRO A 97 7.48 1.77 -19.64
C PRO A 97 8.61 0.96 -18.99
N LEU A 98 8.52 0.74 -17.68
CA LEU A 98 9.53 0.00 -16.92
C LEU A 98 9.68 -1.43 -17.46
N VAL A 99 8.58 -2.06 -17.89
CA VAL A 99 8.58 -3.41 -18.48
C VAL A 99 9.36 -3.52 -19.81
N LYS A 100 9.79 -2.38 -20.37
CA LYS A 100 10.62 -2.31 -21.60
C LYS A 100 12.07 -1.90 -21.33
N LEU A 101 12.43 -1.65 -20.07
CA LEU A 101 13.77 -1.26 -19.65
C LEU A 101 14.33 -2.31 -18.69
N ARG A 102 15.60 -2.66 -18.83
CA ARG A 102 16.31 -3.49 -17.87
C ARG A 102 16.69 -2.69 -16.62
N LEU A 103 16.98 -3.38 -15.51
CA LEU A 103 17.27 -2.71 -14.23
C LEU A 103 18.50 -1.79 -14.30
N ASP A 104 19.56 -2.17 -15.03
CA ASP A 104 20.74 -1.33 -15.20
C ASP A 104 20.45 -0.05 -16.00
N GLU A 105 19.56 -0.11 -17.00
CA GLU A 105 19.05 1.05 -17.73
C GLU A 105 18.23 1.96 -16.81
N VAL A 106 17.30 1.39 -16.03
CA VAL A 106 16.49 2.13 -15.05
C VAL A 106 17.38 2.85 -14.02
N ARG A 107 18.47 2.21 -13.56
CA ARG A 107 19.42 2.77 -12.59
C ARG A 107 20.29 3.91 -13.12
N THR A 108 20.25 4.19 -14.42
CA THR A 108 20.94 5.38 -14.97
C THR A 108 20.22 6.68 -14.62
N TYR A 109 18.93 6.63 -14.29
CA TYR A 109 18.11 7.81 -14.04
C TYR A 109 18.15 8.28 -12.59
N ASP A 110 18.36 9.58 -12.40
CA ASP A 110 18.17 10.27 -11.13
C ASP A 110 16.70 10.67 -10.96
N VAL A 111 16.10 10.29 -9.83
CA VAL A 111 14.73 10.63 -9.41
C VAL A 111 14.69 11.46 -8.12
N GLY A 112 15.85 11.96 -7.69
CA GLY A 112 16.01 12.69 -6.45
C GLY A 112 15.57 14.14 -6.49
N GLN A 113 15.10 14.65 -7.64
CA GLN A 113 14.68 16.03 -7.78
C GLN A 113 13.51 16.13 -8.75
N ILE A 114 12.41 16.75 -8.31
CA ILE A 114 11.28 17.06 -9.18
C ILE A 114 11.70 18.12 -10.21
N ARG A 115 11.23 17.98 -11.45
CA ARG A 115 11.29 18.98 -12.51
C ARG A 115 10.73 20.33 -12.00
N PRO A 116 11.56 21.36 -11.79
CA PRO A 116 11.18 22.55 -11.02
C PRO A 116 9.99 23.34 -11.58
N ASP A 117 9.82 23.33 -12.90
CA ASP A 117 8.79 24.06 -13.65
C ASP A 117 7.49 23.27 -13.84
N SER A 118 7.45 22.01 -13.37
CA SER A 118 6.28 21.15 -13.50
C SER A 118 5.10 21.57 -12.60
N ALA A 119 3.89 21.16 -12.97
CA ALA A 119 2.74 21.26 -12.08
C ALA A 119 2.93 20.40 -10.82
N TYR A 120 3.67 19.29 -10.93
CA TYR A 120 4.01 18.40 -9.82
C TYR A 120 4.86 19.11 -8.76
N ALA A 121 5.88 19.85 -9.17
CA ALA A 121 6.72 20.64 -8.25
C ALA A 121 5.91 21.66 -7.45
N LYS A 122 4.86 22.26 -8.04
CA LYS A 122 3.97 23.19 -7.34
C LYS A 122 3.15 22.52 -6.25
N GLN A 123 2.83 21.24 -6.38
CA GLN A 123 2.10 20.47 -5.37
C GLN A 123 3.00 20.10 -4.18
N PHE A 124 4.30 19.96 -4.41
CA PHE A 124 5.29 19.54 -3.42
C PHE A 124 6.43 20.58 -3.30
N SER A 125 6.07 21.85 -3.18
CA SER A 125 7.02 22.97 -3.16
C SER A 125 8.05 22.89 -2.03
N ASP A 126 7.68 22.21 -0.94
CA ASP A 126 8.48 22.10 0.27
C ASP A 126 9.27 20.79 0.34
N GLN A 127 9.16 19.92 -0.68
CA GLN A 127 9.90 18.67 -0.74
C GLN A 127 11.40 18.95 -0.85
N HIS A 128 12.20 18.30 0.00
CA HIS A 128 13.64 18.41 -0.05
C HIS A 128 14.23 17.50 -1.13
N ALA A 129 14.92 18.06 -2.11
CA ALA A 129 15.58 17.29 -3.15
C ALA A 129 16.82 16.56 -2.61
N VAL A 130 17.06 15.35 -3.12
CA VAL A 130 18.26 14.55 -2.86
C VAL A 130 18.89 14.12 -4.19
N PRO A 131 19.58 15.03 -4.90
CA PRO A 131 20.19 14.73 -6.20
C PRO A 131 21.09 13.48 -6.15
N GLY A 132 21.06 12.68 -7.20
CA GLY A 132 21.80 11.42 -7.26
C GLY A 132 21.00 10.20 -6.75
N THR A 133 19.75 10.38 -6.35
CA THR A 133 18.90 9.28 -5.88
C THR A 133 18.36 8.45 -7.05
N ARG A 134 18.41 7.13 -6.96
CA ARG A 134 17.95 6.20 -8.00
C ARG A 134 16.63 5.54 -7.61
N ILE A 135 15.92 5.02 -8.61
CA ILE A 135 14.78 4.12 -8.41
C ILE A 135 15.30 2.84 -7.74
N PRO A 136 14.85 2.50 -6.51
CA PRO A 136 15.32 1.31 -5.84
C PRO A 136 14.54 0.06 -6.27
N THR A 137 15.14 -1.09 -6.09
CA THR A 137 14.45 -2.38 -6.09
C THR A 137 13.71 -2.60 -4.76
N LEU A 138 12.69 -3.45 -4.77
CA LEU A 138 12.00 -3.84 -3.53
C LEU A 138 12.95 -4.55 -2.54
N ARG A 139 13.94 -5.32 -3.05
CA ARG A 139 14.97 -5.96 -2.22
C ARG A 139 15.83 -4.94 -1.48
N GLU A 140 16.19 -3.83 -2.11
CA GLU A 140 16.97 -2.75 -1.48
C GLU A 140 16.18 -2.07 -0.35
N LEU A 141 14.88 -1.86 -0.54
CA LEU A 141 14.02 -1.36 0.54
C LEU A 141 13.94 -2.35 1.73
N PHE A 142 13.75 -3.64 1.46
CA PHE A 142 13.77 -4.65 2.52
C PHE A 142 15.13 -4.72 3.23
N ALA A 143 16.24 -4.54 2.51
CA ALA A 143 17.57 -4.45 3.09
C ALA A 143 17.74 -3.22 4.00
N LEU A 144 17.19 -2.06 3.60
CA LEU A 144 17.17 -0.85 4.42
C LEU A 144 16.42 -1.06 5.75
N VAL A 145 15.27 -1.73 5.70
CA VAL A 145 14.46 -2.02 6.90
C VAL A 145 15.15 -3.04 7.80
N ARG A 146 15.86 -4.02 7.24
CA ARG A 146 16.73 -4.92 8.02
C ARG A 146 17.88 -4.13 8.68
N LYS A 147 18.52 -3.23 7.94
CA LYS A 147 19.62 -2.36 8.43
C LYS A 147 19.18 -1.44 9.57
N SER A 148 17.94 -0.96 9.56
CA SER A 148 17.40 -0.11 10.65
C SER A 148 17.12 -0.88 11.95
N GLY A 149 17.14 -2.21 11.92
CA GLY A 149 16.74 -3.05 13.04
C GLY A 149 15.23 -3.05 13.30
N ASN A 150 14.42 -2.48 12.41
CA ASN A 150 12.99 -2.37 12.62
C ASN A 150 12.28 -3.70 12.35
N THR A 151 11.77 -4.32 13.42
CA THR A 151 11.06 -5.60 13.36
C THR A 151 9.53 -5.47 13.27
N ARG A 152 8.98 -4.24 13.29
CA ARG A 152 7.54 -3.99 13.44
C ARG A 152 6.87 -3.31 12.26
N VAL A 153 7.57 -2.43 11.53
CA VAL A 153 6.97 -1.66 10.43
C VAL A 153 6.36 -2.60 9.37
N ARG A 154 5.17 -2.30 8.89
CA ARG A 154 4.50 -3.06 7.84
C ARG A 154 4.74 -2.41 6.47
N PHE A 155 4.26 -3.06 5.43
CA PHE A 155 4.31 -2.56 4.06
C PHE A 155 2.92 -2.64 3.44
N ASN A 156 2.51 -1.57 2.78
CA ASN A 156 1.34 -1.55 1.92
C ASN A 156 1.82 -1.34 0.48
N ILE A 157 1.89 -2.43 -0.29
CA ILE A 157 2.55 -2.45 -1.60
C ILE A 157 1.50 -2.42 -2.71
N GLU A 158 1.50 -1.37 -3.53
CA GLU A 158 0.60 -1.25 -4.68
C GLU A 158 1.16 -1.92 -5.94
N THR A 159 0.39 -2.85 -6.54
CA THR A 159 0.68 -3.31 -7.91
C THR A 159 0.19 -2.28 -8.93
N LYS A 160 1.12 -1.59 -9.61
CA LYS A 160 0.78 -0.59 -10.64
C LYS A 160 0.47 -1.23 -11.99
N ILE A 161 -0.78 -1.61 -12.15
CA ILE A 161 -1.36 -2.16 -13.39
C ILE A 161 -2.57 -1.29 -13.77
N ASP A 162 -2.81 -1.17 -15.08
CA ASP A 162 -4.03 -0.55 -15.60
C ASP A 162 -4.63 -1.43 -16.70
N PRO A 163 -5.88 -1.91 -16.51
CA PRO A 163 -6.55 -2.77 -17.47
C PRO A 163 -6.73 -2.12 -18.84
N ASN A 164 -6.64 -0.79 -18.94
CA ASN A 164 -6.76 -0.04 -20.19
C ASN A 164 -5.40 0.23 -20.86
N ARG A 165 -4.28 -0.16 -20.23
CA ARG A 165 -2.91 0.02 -20.71
C ARG A 165 -2.06 -1.25 -20.48
N PRO A 166 -2.47 -2.41 -21.01
CA PRO A 166 -1.82 -3.70 -20.72
C PRO A 166 -0.33 -3.74 -21.13
N ASP A 167 0.07 -2.98 -22.15
CA ASP A 167 1.46 -2.96 -22.65
C ASP A 167 2.44 -2.14 -21.77
N GLU A 168 1.97 -1.53 -20.69
CA GLU A 168 2.78 -0.71 -19.78
C GLU A 168 3.25 -1.47 -18.53
N SER A 169 2.76 -2.69 -18.29
CA SER A 169 3.17 -3.54 -17.17
C SER A 169 3.22 -5.01 -17.59
N LEU A 170 3.61 -5.91 -16.67
CA LEU A 170 3.29 -7.32 -16.83
C LEU A 170 1.78 -7.55 -16.68
N GLU A 171 1.28 -8.61 -17.30
CA GLU A 171 -0.08 -9.10 -17.04
C GLU A 171 -0.24 -9.51 -15.56
N PRO A 172 -1.46 -9.41 -14.97
CA PRO A 172 -1.68 -9.55 -13.53
C PRO A 172 -1.07 -10.80 -12.89
N GLN A 173 -1.20 -11.97 -13.53
CA GLN A 173 -0.64 -13.24 -13.02
C GLN A 173 0.88 -13.18 -12.91
N ALA A 174 1.55 -12.74 -13.98
CA ALA A 174 3.01 -12.67 -14.01
C ALA A 174 3.53 -11.63 -13.01
N PHE A 175 2.84 -10.49 -12.89
CA PHE A 175 3.17 -9.45 -11.91
C PHE A 175 3.10 -10.01 -10.49
N VAL A 176 1.95 -10.58 -10.09
CA VAL A 176 1.73 -11.09 -8.72
C VAL A 176 2.73 -12.19 -8.38
N THR A 177 2.97 -13.13 -9.30
CA THR A 177 3.96 -14.19 -9.07
C THR A 177 5.36 -13.63 -8.84
N ARG A 178 5.79 -12.60 -9.58
CA ARG A 178 7.09 -11.95 -9.37
C ARG A 178 7.17 -11.23 -8.03
N LEU A 179 6.14 -10.46 -7.68
CA LEU A 179 6.07 -9.72 -6.44
C LEU A 179 6.11 -10.65 -5.21
N LEU A 180 5.25 -11.67 -5.19
CA LEU A 180 5.19 -12.65 -4.09
C LEU A 180 6.51 -13.41 -3.95
N SER A 181 7.17 -13.77 -5.05
CA SER A 181 8.48 -14.43 -5.02
C SER A 181 9.55 -13.57 -4.34
N VAL A 182 9.57 -12.25 -4.57
CA VAL A 182 10.50 -11.35 -3.88
C VAL A 182 10.17 -11.25 -2.39
N ILE A 183 8.89 -11.09 -2.04
CA ILE A 183 8.43 -10.97 -0.65
C ILE A 183 8.78 -12.22 0.17
N GLU A 184 8.54 -13.41 -0.40
CA GLU A 184 8.86 -14.69 0.23
C GLU A 184 10.38 -14.88 0.40
N ALA A 185 11.15 -14.62 -0.66
CA ALA A 185 12.61 -14.76 -0.63
C ALA A 185 13.26 -13.83 0.41
N GLU A 186 12.73 -12.63 0.58
CA GLU A 186 13.22 -11.64 1.55
C GLU A 186 12.64 -11.84 2.97
N LYS A 187 11.72 -12.80 3.15
CA LYS A 187 11.07 -13.17 4.42
C LYS A 187 10.26 -12.04 5.06
N PHE A 188 9.52 -11.30 4.22
CA PHE A 188 8.66 -10.20 4.66
C PHE A 188 7.16 -10.52 4.61
N SER A 189 6.76 -11.74 4.23
CA SER A 189 5.35 -12.13 4.02
C SER A 189 4.41 -11.76 5.17
N ASP A 190 4.85 -11.90 6.42
CA ASP A 190 4.02 -11.60 7.61
C ASP A 190 3.87 -10.08 7.90
N ARG A 191 4.59 -9.23 7.17
CA ARG A 191 4.60 -7.77 7.34
C ARG A 191 4.02 -7.01 6.14
N VAL A 192 3.65 -7.71 5.09
CA VAL A 192 3.19 -7.11 3.83
C VAL A 192 1.67 -7.26 3.69
N MET A 193 1.02 -6.17 3.30
CA MET A 193 -0.28 -6.19 2.62
C MET A 193 -0.10 -5.73 1.17
N ILE A 194 -0.92 -6.26 0.27
CA ILE A 194 -0.95 -5.83 -1.14
C ILE A 194 -2.19 -4.98 -1.37
N GLN A 195 -2.00 -3.80 -1.95
CA GLN A 195 -3.10 -2.96 -2.43
C GLN A 195 -3.12 -2.87 -3.96
N SER A 196 -4.29 -2.62 -4.53
CA SER A 196 -4.41 -2.31 -5.95
C SER A 196 -5.78 -1.73 -6.30
N PHE A 197 -5.80 -0.89 -7.33
CA PHE A 197 -7.04 -0.55 -8.04
C PHE A 197 -7.50 -1.68 -8.96
N ASP A 198 -6.57 -2.45 -9.53
CA ASP A 198 -6.90 -3.58 -10.39
C ASP A 198 -7.13 -4.81 -9.51
N TRP A 199 -8.39 -5.06 -9.16
CA TRP A 199 -8.77 -6.12 -8.22
C TRP A 199 -8.38 -7.52 -8.71
N ARG A 200 -8.02 -7.68 -9.99
CA ARG A 200 -7.52 -8.96 -10.52
C ARG A 200 -6.23 -9.37 -9.81
N THR A 201 -5.34 -8.42 -9.49
CA THR A 201 -4.11 -8.74 -8.74
C THR A 201 -4.42 -9.18 -7.32
N LEU A 202 -5.41 -8.56 -6.67
CA LEU A 202 -5.83 -8.92 -5.31
C LEU A 202 -6.44 -10.32 -5.24
N GLN A 203 -7.28 -10.68 -6.22
CA GLN A 203 -7.81 -12.06 -6.34
C GLN A 203 -6.67 -13.08 -6.49
N LEU A 204 -5.67 -12.76 -7.30
CA LEU A 204 -4.50 -13.63 -7.49
C LEU A 204 -3.64 -13.75 -6.22
N VAL A 205 -3.48 -12.67 -5.46
CA VAL A 205 -2.79 -12.69 -4.15
C VAL A 205 -3.55 -13.56 -3.16
N GLN A 206 -4.87 -13.41 -3.04
CA GLN A 206 -5.68 -14.25 -2.15
C GLN A 206 -5.60 -15.75 -2.49
N GLN A 207 -5.48 -16.08 -3.78
CA GLN A 207 -5.30 -17.47 -4.23
C GLN A 207 -3.90 -18.01 -3.92
N GLN A 208 -2.85 -17.23 -4.17
CA GLN A 208 -1.45 -17.68 -4.07
C GLN A 208 -0.85 -17.52 -2.65
N ALA A 209 -1.32 -16.55 -1.88
CA ALA A 209 -0.85 -16.20 -0.56
C ALA A 209 -2.03 -15.84 0.38
N PRO A 210 -2.92 -16.79 0.72
CA PRO A 210 -4.18 -16.51 1.41
C PRO A 210 -4.05 -15.93 2.84
N LYS A 211 -2.86 -15.94 3.43
CA LYS A 211 -2.57 -15.30 4.72
C LYS A 211 -2.19 -13.82 4.59
N MET A 212 -1.83 -13.37 3.40
CA MET A 212 -1.44 -12.00 3.12
C MET A 212 -2.70 -11.14 2.98
N SER A 213 -2.75 -10.03 3.72
CA SER A 213 -3.87 -9.09 3.62
C SER A 213 -3.91 -8.41 2.26
N THR A 214 -5.12 -8.16 1.76
CA THR A 214 -5.34 -7.40 0.52
C THR A 214 -6.19 -6.16 0.79
N ALA A 215 -5.73 -5.01 0.30
CA ALA A 215 -6.40 -3.71 0.41
C ALA A 215 -6.95 -3.24 -0.93
N TYR A 216 -8.27 -3.05 -0.98
CA TYR A 216 -9.00 -2.74 -2.21
C TYR A 216 -9.07 -1.23 -2.39
N LEU A 217 -8.26 -0.71 -3.33
CA LEU A 217 -8.27 0.71 -3.66
C LEU A 217 -9.52 1.06 -4.47
N THR A 218 -10.16 2.18 -4.12
CA THR A 218 -11.33 2.69 -4.85
C THR A 218 -11.25 4.20 -5.02
N LEU A 219 -11.58 4.68 -6.23
CA LEU A 219 -11.74 6.09 -6.55
C LEU A 219 -13.04 6.26 -7.35
N GLN A 220 -13.97 7.07 -6.84
CA GLN A 220 -15.28 7.33 -7.46
C GLN A 220 -15.34 8.66 -8.24
N ARG A 221 -14.19 9.33 -8.40
CA ARG A 221 -14.08 10.69 -8.95
C ARG A 221 -12.98 10.78 -10.00
N GLY A 222 -13.10 11.75 -10.91
CA GLY A 222 -12.09 11.96 -11.96
C GLY A 222 -11.91 10.72 -12.84
N THR A 223 -10.71 10.16 -12.87
CA THR A 223 -10.39 8.86 -13.50
C THR A 223 -10.90 7.70 -12.65
N SER A 224 -12.20 7.66 -12.43
CA SER A 224 -12.89 6.69 -11.55
C SER A 224 -12.51 5.26 -11.91
N THR A 225 -12.16 4.46 -10.90
CA THR A 225 -11.83 3.04 -11.05
C THR A 225 -13.02 2.15 -10.74
N VAL A 226 -14.00 2.66 -9.99
CA VAL A 226 -15.22 1.94 -9.61
C VAL A 226 -16.47 2.70 -10.04
N ALA A 227 -17.59 2.00 -10.14
CA ALA A 227 -18.92 2.55 -10.34
C ALA A 227 -19.91 1.80 -9.42
N LEU A 228 -20.92 2.49 -8.87
CA LEU A 228 -21.84 1.87 -7.89
C LEU A 228 -22.95 1.02 -8.55
N ASP A 229 -23.16 1.18 -9.85
CA ASP A 229 -24.25 0.58 -10.61
C ASP A 229 -23.80 -0.52 -11.59
N LYS A 230 -22.50 -0.77 -11.71
CA LYS A 230 -21.93 -1.77 -12.62
C LYS A 230 -20.51 -2.17 -12.24
N ALA A 231 -20.08 -3.35 -12.70
CA ALA A 231 -18.66 -3.70 -12.73
C ALA A 231 -17.89 -2.79 -13.70
N THR A 232 -16.60 -2.59 -13.42
CA THR A 232 -15.66 -1.87 -14.29
C THR A 232 -14.53 -2.81 -14.70
N PRO A 233 -13.67 -2.44 -15.68
CA PRO A 233 -12.47 -3.22 -15.99
C PRO A 233 -11.52 -3.42 -14.79
N TRP A 234 -11.65 -2.60 -13.74
CA TRP A 234 -10.81 -2.62 -12.54
C TRP A 234 -11.33 -3.57 -11.47
N THR A 235 -12.64 -3.86 -11.44
CA THR A 235 -13.27 -4.58 -10.32
C THR A 235 -13.23 -6.09 -10.47
N ALA A 236 -12.43 -6.64 -11.39
CA ALA A 236 -12.31 -8.09 -11.64
C ALA A 236 -13.67 -8.81 -11.85
N GLY A 237 -14.66 -8.11 -12.40
CA GLY A 237 -16.01 -8.63 -12.61
C GLY A 237 -16.94 -8.53 -11.40
N PHE A 238 -16.47 -8.10 -10.23
CA PHE A 238 -17.32 -7.81 -9.09
C PHE A 238 -18.15 -6.55 -9.39
N ASN A 239 -19.46 -6.69 -9.31
CA ASN A 239 -20.42 -5.66 -9.67
C ASN A 239 -21.11 -5.09 -8.42
N PRO A 240 -20.87 -3.81 -8.06
CA PRO A 240 -21.52 -3.22 -6.90
C PRO A 240 -23.05 -3.21 -6.93
N ALA A 241 -23.68 -3.24 -8.11
CA ALA A 241 -25.14 -3.35 -8.21
C ALA A 241 -25.69 -4.64 -7.59
N ASP A 242 -24.95 -5.75 -7.68
CA ASP A 242 -25.33 -7.05 -7.10
C ASP A 242 -25.24 -7.02 -5.56
N HIS A 243 -24.65 -5.96 -5.01
CA HIS A 243 -24.48 -5.72 -3.59
C HIS A 243 -25.20 -4.45 -3.11
N GLY A 244 -26.21 -4.00 -3.86
CA GLY A 244 -27.03 -2.83 -3.53
C GLY A 244 -26.27 -1.50 -3.60
N GLY A 245 -25.25 -1.42 -4.47
CA GLY A 245 -24.41 -0.24 -4.66
C GLY A 245 -23.42 0.03 -3.52
N SER A 246 -23.20 -0.93 -2.61
CA SER A 246 -22.26 -0.78 -1.50
C SER A 246 -20.88 -1.32 -1.86
N LEU A 247 -19.87 -0.44 -1.90
CA LEU A 247 -18.47 -0.84 -2.06
C LEU A 247 -17.98 -1.73 -0.91
N PRO A 248 -18.25 -1.44 0.38
CA PRO A 248 -17.91 -2.37 1.47
C PRO A 248 -18.45 -3.78 1.27
N ARG A 249 -19.74 -3.94 0.91
CA ARG A 249 -20.31 -5.26 0.63
C ARG A 249 -19.67 -5.95 -0.56
N THR A 250 -19.39 -5.20 -1.62
CA THR A 250 -18.72 -5.72 -2.82
C THR A 250 -17.31 -6.21 -2.51
N ILE A 251 -16.53 -5.44 -1.76
CA ILE A 251 -15.16 -5.79 -1.35
C ILE A 251 -15.18 -7.02 -0.45
N LYS A 252 -16.15 -7.10 0.48
CA LYS A 252 -16.34 -8.28 1.32
C LYS A 252 -16.65 -9.52 0.49
N ALA A 253 -17.53 -9.40 -0.51
CA ALA A 253 -17.86 -10.49 -1.43
C ALA A 253 -16.66 -10.91 -2.28
N ALA A 254 -15.77 -9.97 -2.61
CA ALA A 254 -14.50 -10.23 -3.27
C ALA A 254 -13.41 -10.82 -2.36
N GLY A 255 -13.71 -11.10 -1.08
CA GLY A 255 -12.75 -11.67 -0.13
C GLY A 255 -11.79 -10.67 0.50
N GLY A 256 -11.99 -9.37 0.28
CA GLY A 256 -11.14 -8.32 0.85
C GLY A 256 -11.24 -8.22 2.37
N THR A 257 -10.16 -7.70 2.97
CA THR A 257 -10.03 -7.46 4.42
C THR A 257 -9.84 -5.99 4.76
N VAL A 258 -9.39 -5.18 3.78
CA VAL A 258 -9.21 -3.73 3.91
C VAL A 258 -9.86 -3.04 2.72
N TRP A 259 -10.68 -2.03 2.98
CA TRP A 259 -11.14 -1.07 1.99
C TRP A 259 -10.26 0.17 2.06
N SER A 260 -9.66 0.56 0.93
CA SER A 260 -8.81 1.75 0.85
C SER A 260 -9.36 2.81 -0.12
N PRO A 261 -10.35 3.60 0.29
CA PRO A 261 -10.95 4.63 -0.54
C PRO A 261 -10.16 5.95 -0.52
N HIS A 262 -10.34 6.73 -1.59
CA HIS A 262 -10.04 8.15 -1.53
C HIS A 262 -10.84 8.80 -0.38
N PHE A 263 -10.19 9.60 0.48
CA PHE A 263 -10.77 10.12 1.72
C PHE A 263 -12.04 10.97 1.53
N GLY A 264 -12.20 11.58 0.35
CA GLY A 264 -13.41 12.32 0.01
C GLY A 264 -14.62 11.45 -0.35
N ASP A 265 -14.44 10.15 -0.55
CA ASP A 265 -15.48 9.21 -0.98
C ASP A 265 -16.11 8.44 0.20
N VAL A 266 -15.71 8.75 1.44
CA VAL A 266 -16.17 8.06 2.66
C VAL A 266 -17.16 8.89 3.46
N THR A 267 -18.04 8.18 4.17
CA THR A 267 -18.96 8.74 5.16
C THR A 267 -18.94 7.88 6.42
N ALA A 268 -19.40 8.42 7.56
CA ALA A 268 -19.55 7.64 8.79
C ALA A 268 -20.39 6.37 8.60
N ALA A 269 -21.44 6.45 7.78
CA ALA A 269 -22.29 5.29 7.48
C ALA A 269 -21.55 4.20 6.70
N LEU A 270 -20.73 4.57 5.71
CA LEU A 270 -19.92 3.61 4.95
C LEU A 270 -18.80 2.99 5.79
N ILE A 271 -18.19 3.77 6.69
CA ILE A 271 -17.19 3.27 7.64
C ILE A 271 -17.84 2.26 8.59
N SER A 272 -18.99 2.62 9.16
CA SER A 272 -19.75 1.72 10.03
C SER A 272 -20.19 0.44 9.33
N GLU A 273 -20.63 0.52 8.06
CA GLU A 273 -20.96 -0.66 7.25
C GLU A 273 -19.73 -1.54 7.02
N ALA A 274 -18.58 -0.95 6.66
CA ALA A 274 -17.32 -1.68 6.46
C ALA A 274 -16.88 -2.41 7.73
N HIS A 275 -16.91 -1.73 8.88
CA HIS A 275 -16.62 -2.34 10.18
C HIS A 275 -17.58 -3.47 10.52
N GLY A 276 -18.87 -3.31 10.26
CA GLY A 276 -19.89 -4.36 10.45
C GLY A 276 -19.65 -5.61 9.60
N LEU A 277 -18.92 -5.48 8.49
CA LEU A 277 -18.50 -6.57 7.60
C LEU A 277 -17.12 -7.15 7.97
N GLY A 278 -16.47 -6.60 8.99
CA GLY A 278 -15.12 -6.95 9.43
C GLY A 278 -14.02 -6.44 8.48
N LEU A 279 -14.28 -5.37 7.73
CA LEU A 279 -13.27 -4.68 6.93
C LEU A 279 -12.64 -3.56 7.75
N ARG A 280 -11.32 -3.37 7.62
CA ARG A 280 -10.66 -2.11 8.00
C ARG A 280 -10.84 -1.06 6.90
N VAL A 281 -10.84 0.22 7.26
CA VAL A 281 -10.91 1.36 6.34
C VAL A 281 -9.65 2.20 6.47
N VAL A 282 -8.81 2.20 5.43
CA VAL A 282 -7.56 2.99 5.38
C VAL A 282 -7.65 3.99 4.24
N VAL A 283 -7.82 5.27 4.57
CA VAL A 283 -8.09 6.31 3.56
C VAL A 283 -6.84 6.94 2.97
N TRP A 284 -6.88 7.33 1.70
CA TRP A 284 -5.78 8.01 1.01
C TRP A 284 -6.26 9.22 0.17
N THR A 285 -5.39 10.12 -0.28
CA THR A 285 -4.17 10.55 0.43
C THR A 285 -4.54 11.79 1.23
N VAL A 286 -4.37 11.76 2.55
CA VAL A 286 -4.83 12.85 3.43
C VAL A 286 -3.64 13.68 3.90
N ASN A 287 -3.56 14.93 3.46
CA ASN A 287 -2.36 15.77 3.67
C ASN A 287 -2.60 17.01 4.54
N LYS A 288 -3.86 17.38 4.80
CA LYS A 288 -4.20 18.55 5.62
C LYS A 288 -4.52 18.10 7.05
N PRO A 289 -3.99 18.78 8.09
CA PRO A 289 -4.27 18.43 9.49
C PRO A 289 -5.77 18.35 9.82
N ASP A 290 -6.58 19.29 9.32
CA ASP A 290 -8.03 19.30 9.55
C ASP A 290 -8.72 18.07 8.93
N ASP A 291 -8.29 17.66 7.73
CA ASP A 291 -8.81 16.44 7.11
C ASP A 291 -8.34 15.19 7.84
N MET A 292 -7.08 15.14 8.32
CA MET A 292 -6.57 14.03 9.13
C MET A 292 -7.38 13.87 10.41
N ALA A 293 -7.59 14.97 11.15
CA ALA A 293 -8.38 15.00 12.37
C ALA A 293 -9.81 14.54 12.10
N ARG A 294 -10.44 15.04 11.04
CA ARG A 294 -11.79 14.62 10.63
C ARG A 294 -11.86 13.14 10.30
N MET A 295 -10.88 12.59 9.58
CA MET A 295 -10.84 11.16 9.26
C MET A 295 -10.70 10.29 10.51
N ILE A 296 -9.83 10.68 11.46
CA ILE A 296 -9.69 10.01 12.75
C ILE A 296 -11.02 10.05 13.54
N GLU A 297 -11.68 11.20 13.60
CA GLU A 297 -12.97 11.36 14.28
C GLU A 297 -14.10 10.55 13.65
N LEU A 298 -14.08 10.35 12.33
CA LEU A 298 -15.01 9.47 11.63
C LEU A 298 -14.75 7.97 11.88
N GLY A 299 -13.62 7.63 12.52
CA GLY A 299 -13.29 6.26 12.91
C GLY A 299 -12.60 5.44 11.81
N VAL A 300 -11.86 6.06 10.89
CA VAL A 300 -11.02 5.28 9.96
C VAL A 300 -9.94 4.51 10.74
N ASP A 301 -9.58 3.31 10.27
CA ASP A 301 -8.56 2.46 10.88
C ASP A 301 -7.14 2.92 10.53
N GLY A 302 -6.97 3.75 9.50
CA GLY A 302 -5.67 4.26 9.10
C GLY A 302 -5.74 5.38 8.07
N ILE A 303 -4.63 6.07 7.90
CA ILE A 303 -4.46 7.16 6.94
C ILE A 303 -3.14 6.99 6.19
N ILE A 304 -3.22 7.03 4.87
CA ILE A 304 -2.08 7.16 3.97
C ILE A 304 -1.84 8.65 3.68
N SER A 305 -0.64 9.15 3.98
CA SER A 305 -0.32 10.58 3.86
C SER A 305 1.04 10.85 3.23
N ASP A 306 1.12 11.87 2.37
CA ASP A 306 2.39 12.44 1.90
C ASP A 306 3.16 13.17 3.02
N ARG A 307 2.43 13.54 4.09
CA ARG A 307 2.90 14.27 5.26
C ARG A 307 2.79 13.42 6.53
N PRO A 308 3.55 12.30 6.63
CA PRO A 308 3.54 11.46 7.82
C PRO A 308 4.01 12.22 9.07
N ASP A 309 4.80 13.29 8.91
CA ASP A 309 5.16 14.23 9.98
C ASP A 309 3.93 14.90 10.61
N LEU A 310 3.03 15.45 9.79
CA LEU A 310 1.80 16.07 10.25
C LEU A 310 0.80 15.04 10.76
N LEU A 311 0.71 13.89 10.10
CA LEU A 311 -0.19 12.81 10.53
C LEU A 311 0.21 12.29 11.92
N ARG A 312 1.51 12.13 12.20
CA ARG A 312 2.00 11.76 13.54
C ARG A 312 1.61 12.79 14.58
N GLN A 313 1.79 14.07 14.28
CA GLN A 313 1.41 15.15 15.19
C GLN A 313 -0.08 15.08 15.51
N VAL A 314 -0.94 15.07 14.49
CA VAL A 314 -2.41 15.04 14.66
C VAL A 314 -2.85 13.78 15.39
N ALA A 315 -2.31 12.61 15.04
CA ALA A 315 -2.64 11.36 15.73
C ALA A 315 -2.25 11.41 17.22
N GLY A 316 -1.07 11.93 17.55
CA GLY A 316 -0.62 12.12 18.92
C GLY A 316 -1.51 13.09 19.72
N GLU A 317 -1.92 14.21 19.12
CA GLU A 317 -2.88 15.16 19.72
C GLU A 317 -4.25 14.52 20.00
N ARG A 318 -4.62 13.46 19.25
CA ARG A 318 -5.84 12.67 19.46
C ARG A 318 -5.64 11.46 20.38
N GLY A 319 -4.49 11.35 21.05
CA GLY A 319 -4.21 10.29 22.02
C GLY A 319 -3.90 8.93 21.39
N ILE A 320 -3.62 8.88 20.09
CA ILE A 320 -3.18 7.65 19.41
C ILE A 320 -1.72 7.40 19.78
N ALA A 321 -1.42 6.18 20.22
CA ALA A 321 -0.05 5.76 20.52
C ALA A 321 0.78 5.74 19.23
N LEU A 322 1.90 6.47 19.24
CA LEU A 322 2.75 6.61 18.06
C LEU A 322 3.87 5.55 18.05
N PRO A 323 4.17 4.92 16.90
CA PRO A 323 5.31 4.03 16.78
C PRO A 323 6.62 4.80 16.98
N ALA A 324 7.59 4.15 17.61
CA ALA A 324 8.94 4.67 17.79
C ALA A 324 9.73 4.63 16.48
N GLY A 325 10.58 5.64 16.28
CA GLY A 325 11.48 5.70 15.13
C GLY A 325 12.66 4.74 15.26
N THR A 326 13.15 4.27 14.12
CA THR A 326 14.36 3.46 13.97
C THR A 326 15.28 4.14 12.96
N PRO A 327 16.13 5.10 13.39
CA PRO A 327 16.98 5.87 12.49
C PRO A 327 17.90 4.98 11.66
N VAL A 328 18.00 5.27 10.36
CA VAL A 328 18.85 4.53 9.43
C VAL A 328 19.30 5.46 8.30
N ALA A 329 20.52 5.26 7.80
CA ALA A 329 20.98 5.92 6.58
C ALA A 329 20.67 5.04 5.36
N PRO A 330 20.22 5.61 4.24
CA PRO A 330 20.05 4.88 2.98
C PRO A 330 21.35 4.23 2.49
#